data_AF-A0A536B9R8-F1
#
_entry.id   AF-A0A536B9R8-F1
#
_cell.length_a   1.000
_cell.length_b   1.000
_cell.length_c   1.000
_cell.angle_alpha   90.00
_cell.angle_beta   90.00
_cell.angle_gamma   90.00
#
_symmetry.space_group_name_H-M   'P 1'
#
loop_
_entity.id
_entity.type
_entity.pdbx_description
1 polymer ?
#
loop_
_entity_poly.entity_id
_entity_poly.type
_entity_poly.pdbx_seq_one_letter_code
_entity_poly.pdbx_strand_id
1 'polypeptide(L)'
;MDPPDYAAPTLPSGLALELVCADAAAYLESCPTASFVGFSLSNILDGTEPAYGERLMAAVRHSAQDGAVVVLRSFMEPPPGESTEWAARDRSMLWGRLTIEKVH
;
A
#
# COMPACT_ATOMS: atom_id res chain seq x y z
N MET A 1 -18.58 13.87 7.57
CA MET A 1 -19.75 13.36 8.30
C MET A 1 -20.10 12.06 7.63
N ASP A 2 -20.03 10.97 8.37
CA ASP A 2 -20.36 9.66 7.81
C ASP A 2 -21.84 9.61 7.43
N PRO A 3 -22.21 8.81 6.41
CA PRO A 3 -23.59 8.60 6.05
C PRO A 3 -24.42 8.16 7.27
N PRO A 4 -25.70 8.55 7.36
CA PRO A 4 -26.56 8.19 8.50
C PRO A 4 -26.68 6.68 8.74
N ASP A 5 -26.44 5.87 7.70
CA ASP A 5 -26.50 4.40 7.75
C ASP A 5 -25.11 3.74 7.83
N TYR A 6 -24.05 4.52 8.04
CA TYR A 6 -22.69 3.99 8.17
C TYR A 6 -22.51 3.39 9.57
N ALA A 7 -22.47 2.06 9.63
CA ALA A 7 -21.92 1.34 10.76
C ALA A 7 -20.46 1.02 10.46
N ALA A 8 -19.54 1.58 11.26
CA ALA A 8 -18.13 1.22 11.16
C ALA A 8 -17.97 -0.29 11.39
N PRO A 9 -17.17 -0.99 10.57
CA PRO A 9 -16.93 -2.41 10.78
C PRO A 9 -16.26 -2.63 12.15
N THR A 10 -16.85 -3.48 12.97
CA THR A 10 -16.23 -3.91 14.23
C THR A 10 -15.18 -4.97 13.92
N LEU A 11 -13.92 -4.64 14.17
CA LEU A 11 -12.85 -5.62 14.14
C LEU A 11 -13.04 -6.63 15.29
N PRO A 12 -12.85 -7.94 15.06
CA PRO A 12 -12.79 -8.91 16.15
C PRO A 12 -11.78 -8.46 17.21
N SER A 13 -12.16 -8.55 18.48
CA SER A 13 -11.22 -8.36 19.58
C SER A 13 -10.08 -9.38 19.49
N GLY A 14 -8.82 -8.93 19.66
CA GLY A 14 -7.64 -9.78 19.61
C GLY A 14 -6.75 -9.63 18.36
N LEU A 15 -7.11 -8.75 17.41
CA LEU A 15 -6.19 -8.34 16.35
C LEU A 15 -5.14 -7.38 16.92
N ALA A 16 -3.86 -7.73 16.80
CA ALA A 16 -2.75 -6.86 17.17
C ALA A 16 -2.55 -5.81 16.07
N LEU A 17 -2.80 -4.55 16.40
CA LEU A 17 -2.44 -3.41 15.56
C LEU A 17 -1.22 -2.74 16.15
N GLU A 18 -0.17 -2.63 15.35
CA GLU A 18 1.00 -1.82 15.68
C GLU A 18 0.94 -0.52 14.88
N LEU A 19 0.96 0.61 15.58
CA LEU A 19 1.07 1.93 14.98
C LEU A 19 2.49 2.45 15.17
N VAL A 20 3.20 2.66 14.07
CA VAL A 20 4.58 3.16 14.07
C VAL A 20 4.62 4.54 13.45
N CYS A 21 5.25 5.50 14.14
CA CYS A 21 5.51 6.84 13.61
C CYS A 21 6.97 6.92 13.16
N ALA A 22 7.22 6.60 11.89
CA ALA A 22 8.56 6.60 11.30
C ALA A 22 8.49 6.88 9.78
N ASP A 23 9.65 7.17 9.18
CA ASP A 23 9.82 7.07 7.72
C ASP A 23 9.56 5.62 7.28
N ALA A 24 8.69 5.44 6.27
CA ALA A 24 8.24 4.11 5.87
C ALA A 24 9.39 3.25 5.34
N ALA A 25 10.28 3.83 4.52
CA ALA A 25 11.45 3.12 4.01
C ALA A 25 12.39 2.73 5.16
N ALA A 26 12.75 3.66 6.06
CA ALA A 26 13.59 3.36 7.21
C ALA A 26 13.00 2.29 8.14
N TYR A 27 11.69 2.30 8.36
CA TYR A 27 11.01 1.27 9.15
C TYR A 27 11.17 -0.11 8.50
N LEU A 28 10.83 -0.22 7.22
CA LEU A 28 10.92 -1.50 6.49
C LEU A 28 12.36 -2.01 6.37
N GLU A 29 13.34 -1.12 6.24
CA GLU A 29 14.77 -1.45 6.27
C GLU A 29 15.22 -2.02 7.63
N SER A 30 14.61 -1.54 8.73
CA SER A 30 14.91 -2.03 10.08
C SER A 30 14.27 -3.38 10.41
N CYS A 31 13.23 -3.77 9.67
CA CYS A 31 12.57 -5.05 9.86
C CYS A 31 13.46 -6.21 9.41
N PRO A 32 13.34 -7.40 10.05
CA PRO A 32 13.92 -8.62 9.54
C PRO A 32 13.46 -8.91 8.10
N THR A 33 14.27 -9.62 7.34
CA THR A 33 13.87 -10.15 6.03
C THR A 33 12.62 -11.01 6.17
N ALA A 34 11.73 -10.99 5.17
CA ALA A 34 10.54 -11.85 5.14
C ALA A 34 9.55 -11.65 6.33
N SER A 35 9.43 -10.42 6.82
CA SER A 35 8.53 -10.04 7.91
C SER A 35 7.06 -9.92 7.49
N PHE A 36 6.78 -9.56 6.24
CA PHE A 36 5.42 -9.22 5.80
C PHE A 36 4.92 -10.09 4.65
N VAL A 37 3.65 -10.49 4.72
CA VAL A 37 2.95 -11.25 3.66
C VAL A 37 2.26 -10.35 2.63
N GLY A 38 2.26 -9.03 2.86
CA GLY A 38 1.68 -8.08 1.93
C GLY A 38 1.76 -6.64 2.42
N PHE A 39 1.51 -5.72 1.51
CA PHE A 39 1.68 -4.28 1.70
C PHE A 39 0.53 -3.53 1.04
N SER A 40 0.09 -2.47 1.71
CA SER A 40 -0.82 -1.47 1.14
C SER A 40 -0.13 -0.12 1.25
N LEU A 41 0.28 0.43 0.11
CA LEU A 41 1.03 1.68 0.00
C LEU A 41 0.13 2.72 -0.68
N SER A 42 -0.41 3.64 0.12
CA SER A 42 -1.39 4.61 -0.38
C SER A 42 -0.76 5.98 -0.60
N ASN A 43 -0.61 6.37 -1.86
CA ASN A 43 -0.16 7.69 -2.33
C ASN A 43 1.23 8.14 -1.83
N ILE A 44 1.97 7.25 -1.16
CA ILE A 44 3.26 7.56 -0.55
C ILE A 44 4.31 7.97 -1.58
N LEU A 45 4.16 7.54 -2.84
CA LEU A 45 5.10 7.88 -3.91
C LEU A 45 4.78 9.20 -4.61
N ASP A 46 3.54 9.69 -4.55
CA ASP A 46 3.05 10.82 -5.36
C ASP A 46 3.73 12.16 -5.04
N GLY A 47 4.35 12.29 -3.87
CA GLY A 47 5.05 13.49 -3.42
C GLY A 47 6.54 13.32 -3.19
N THR A 48 7.12 12.21 -3.66
CA THR A 48 8.52 11.84 -3.34
C THR A 48 9.41 11.91 -4.57
N GLU A 49 10.71 12.14 -4.35
CA GLU A 49 11.70 12.03 -5.42
C GLU A 49 11.84 10.58 -5.89
N PRO A 50 12.19 10.34 -7.17
CA PRO A 50 12.37 8.98 -7.70
C PRO A 50 13.31 8.11 -6.85
N ALA A 51 14.39 8.69 -6.34
CA ALA A 51 15.36 7.99 -5.49
C ALA A 51 14.73 7.46 -4.18
N TYR A 52 13.76 8.18 -3.60
CA TYR A 52 13.03 7.70 -2.44
C TYR A 52 12.11 6.53 -2.82
N GLY A 53 11.42 6.63 -3.96
CA GLY A 53 10.57 5.55 -4.45
C GLY A 53 11.35 4.25 -4.69
N GLU A 54 12.53 4.35 -5.30
CA GLU A 54 13.43 3.20 -5.50
C GLU A 54 13.88 2.59 -4.16
N ARG A 55 14.29 3.43 -3.20
CA ARG A 55 14.66 3.01 -1.84
C ARG A 55 13.50 2.30 -1.14
N LEU A 56 12.30 2.88 -1.18
CA LEU A 56 11.11 2.30 -0.56
C LEU A 56 10.79 0.94 -1.15
N MET A 57 10.81 0.80 -2.49
CA MET A 57 10.52 -0.48 -3.13
C MET A 57 11.61 -1.52 -2.87
N ALA A 58 12.86 -1.13 -2.67
CA ALA A 58 13.90 -2.03 -2.19
C ALA A 58 13.64 -2.52 -0.76
N ALA A 59 13.24 -1.62 0.16
CA ALA A 59 12.89 -1.95 1.53
C ALA A 59 11.65 -2.87 1.63
N VAL A 60 10.65 -2.66 0.76
CA VAL A 60 9.50 -3.55 0.60
C VAL A 60 9.95 -4.94 0.21
N ARG A 61 10.78 -5.08 -0.83
CA ARG A 61 11.29 -6.40 -1.28
C ARG A 61 12.12 -7.09 -0.20
N HIS A 62 12.96 -6.36 0.52
CA HIS A 62 13.76 -6.88 1.64
C HIS A 62 12.88 -7.50 2.74
N SER A 63 11.82 -6.78 3.13
CA SER A 63 10.96 -7.17 4.25
C SER A 63 9.79 -8.09 3.84
N ALA A 64 9.62 -8.36 2.55
CA ALA A 64 8.57 -9.21 2.00
C ALA A 64 8.90 -10.71 2.12
N GLN A 65 7.87 -11.52 2.40
CA GLN A 65 7.92 -12.97 2.18
C GLN A 65 7.78 -13.28 0.69
N ASP A 66 8.31 -14.42 0.26
CA ASP A 66 8.09 -14.94 -1.09
C ASP A 66 6.59 -14.99 -1.42
N GLY A 67 6.20 -14.35 -2.53
CA GLY A 67 4.82 -14.27 -2.96
C GLY A 67 3.97 -13.21 -2.24
N ALA A 68 4.56 -12.37 -1.38
CA ALA A 68 3.85 -11.25 -0.77
C ALA A 68 3.23 -10.33 -1.82
N VAL A 69 2.05 -9.79 -1.53
CA VAL A 69 1.32 -8.91 -2.45
C VAL A 69 1.55 -7.45 -2.08
N VAL A 70 1.95 -6.63 -3.05
CA VAL A 70 2.05 -5.18 -2.89
C VAL A 70 0.89 -4.53 -3.64
N VAL A 71 0.09 -3.75 -2.92
CA VAL A 71 -0.96 -2.90 -3.48
C VAL A 71 -0.48 -1.45 -3.41
N LEU A 72 -0.28 -0.82 -4.56
CA LEU A 72 0.14 0.57 -4.67
C LEU A 72 -1.01 1.41 -5.22
N ARG A 73 -1.34 2.50 -4.52
CA ARG A 73 -2.23 3.56 -5.01
C ARG A 73 -1.44 4.81 -5.33
N SER A 74 -1.80 5.46 -6.43
CA SER A 74 -1.22 6.71 -6.89
C SER A 74 -2.29 7.62 -7.50
N PHE A 75 -2.09 8.94 -7.44
CA PHE A 75 -2.90 9.92 -8.18
C PHE A 75 -2.50 10.09 -9.63
N MET A 76 -1.42 9.45 -10.07
CA MET A 76 -1.01 9.48 -11.47
C MET A 76 -2.06 8.82 -12.37
N GLU A 77 -2.17 9.34 -13.59
CA GLU A 77 -3.01 8.74 -14.62
C GLU A 77 -2.52 7.31 -14.92
N PRO A 78 -3.40 6.30 -14.91
CA PRO A 78 -3.02 4.95 -15.29
C PRO A 78 -2.64 4.87 -16.79
N PRO A 79 -1.65 4.04 -17.18
CA PRO A 79 -1.36 3.79 -18.58
C PRO A 79 -2.58 3.18 -19.30
N PRO A 80 -2.76 3.43 -20.61
CA PRO A 80 -3.84 2.82 -21.38
C PRO A 80 -3.81 1.28 -21.27
N GLY A 81 -4.92 0.67 -20.86
CA GLY A 81 -5.04 -0.79 -20.72
C GLY A 81 -4.58 -1.37 -19.39
N GLU A 82 -4.01 -0.56 -18.49
CA GLU A 82 -3.67 -0.98 -17.12
C GLU A 82 -4.66 -0.43 -16.09
N SER A 83 -4.98 -1.27 -15.09
CA SER A 83 -5.59 -0.89 -13.80
C SER A 83 -6.93 -0.13 -13.79
N THR A 84 -7.48 0.26 -14.94
CA THR A 84 -8.79 0.95 -15.01
C THR A 84 -9.89 0.09 -14.40
N GLU A 85 -9.79 -1.24 -14.59
CA GLU A 85 -10.72 -2.21 -14.02
C GLU A 85 -10.65 -2.26 -12.49
N TRP A 86 -9.46 -2.17 -11.90
CA TRP A 86 -9.28 -2.20 -10.45
C TRP A 86 -9.63 -0.86 -9.80
N ALA A 87 -9.24 0.25 -10.42
CA ALA A 87 -9.64 1.59 -9.99
C ALA A 87 -11.18 1.75 -10.01
N ALA A 88 -11.86 1.19 -11.01
CA ALA A 88 -13.32 1.15 -11.06
C ALA A 88 -13.95 0.30 -9.94
N ARG A 89 -13.24 -0.72 -9.44
CA ARG A 89 -13.68 -1.58 -8.32
C ARG A 89 -13.37 -1.01 -6.93
N ASP A 90 -12.32 -0.20 -6.77
CA ASP A 90 -11.83 0.30 -5.47
C ASP A 90 -12.80 1.29 -4.80
N ARG A 91 -13.77 1.86 -5.55
CA ARG A 91 -14.81 2.81 -5.06
C ARG A 91 -14.25 4.01 -4.25
N SER A 92 -12.96 4.34 -4.40
CA SER A 92 -12.32 5.48 -3.73
C SER A 92 -12.76 6.81 -4.37
N MET A 93 -12.93 7.86 -3.56
CA MET A 93 -13.30 9.20 -4.07
C MET A 93 -12.17 9.90 -4.84
N LEU A 94 -10.90 9.59 -4.55
CA LEU A 94 -9.78 9.98 -5.41
C LEU A 94 -9.42 8.80 -6.30
N TRP A 95 -9.60 8.99 -7.60
CA TRP A 95 -9.22 8.05 -8.64
C TRP A 95 -7.89 8.47 -9.27
N GLY A 96 -6.98 7.52 -9.33
CA GLY A 96 -5.75 7.54 -10.12
C GLY A 96 -5.41 6.10 -10.48
N ARG A 97 -4.16 5.69 -10.29
CA ARG A 97 -3.67 4.34 -10.62
C ARG A 97 -3.70 3.41 -9.41
N LEU A 98 -4.10 2.15 -9.64
CA LEU A 98 -3.93 1.03 -8.70
C LEU A 98 -3.08 -0.08 -9.33
N THR A 99 -1.92 -0.36 -8.76
CA THR A 99 -1.06 -1.47 -9.21
C THR A 99 -1.05 -2.56 -8.14
N ILE A 100 -1.16 -3.82 -8.58
CA ILE A 100 -1.07 -5.00 -7.72
C ILE A 100 0.06 -5.87 -8.26
N GLU A 101 1.07 -6.11 -7.42
CA GLU A 101 2.26 -6.88 -7.78
C GLU A 101 2.52 -7.98 -6.76
N LYS A 102 3.18 -9.06 -7.20
CA LYS A 102 3.72 -10.09 -6.30
C LYS A 102 5.22 -9.92 -6.19
N VAL A 103 5.76 -10.02 -4.98
CA VAL A 103 7.20 -10.09 -4.76
C VAL A 103 7.68 -11.50 -5.09
N HIS A 104 8.72 -11.59 -5.93
CA HIS A 104 9.39 -12.83 -6.34
C HIS A 104 10.73 -12.97 -5.64
#